data_AF-A0A2S5LDU1-F1
#
_entry.id   AF-A0A2S5LDU1-F1
#
_cell.length_a   1.000
_cell.length_b   1.000
_cell.length_c   1.000
_cell.angle_alpha   90.00
_cell.angle_beta   90.00
_cell.angle_gamma   90.00
#
_symmetry.space_group_name_H-M   'P 1'
#
loop_
_entity.id
_entity.type
_entity.pdbx_description
1 polymer ?
#
loop_
_entity_poly.entity_id
_entity_poly.type
_entity_poly.pdbx_seq_one_letter_code
_entity_poly.pdbx_strand_id
1 'polypeptide(L)'
;MRFDVISLFPEMFDAITKFGITSRAIERKIYELNVINPRYFTQDNHKTVDDRPYGGGPGMVMLAEPLAQAIDLAKKNQANLSVK
;
A
#
# COMPACT_ATOMS: atom_id res chain seq x y z
N MET A 1 -1.40 10.58 14.33
CA MET A 1 -1.56 10.81 12.86
C MET A 1 -1.31 9.50 12.15
N ARG A 2 -2.06 9.15 11.08
CA ARG A 2 -1.95 7.85 10.40
C ARG A 2 -1.68 8.03 8.91
N PHE A 3 -0.81 7.18 8.38
CA PHE A 3 -0.51 7.07 6.96
C PHE A 3 -0.77 5.65 6.46
N ASP A 4 -1.52 5.52 5.36
CA ASP A 4 -1.69 4.26 4.64
C ASP A 4 -1.02 4.42 3.26
N VAL A 5 -0.07 3.53 2.95
CA VAL A 5 0.72 3.59 1.72
C VAL A 5 0.41 2.37 0.87
N ILE A 6 0.15 2.57 -0.42
CA ILE A 6 -0.04 1.48 -1.38
C ILE A 6 1.28 1.28 -2.13
N SER A 7 1.90 0.12 -1.99
CA SER A 7 3.19 -0.18 -2.62
C SER A 7 3.34 -1.66 -2.93
N LEU A 8 4.00 -1.97 -4.05
CA LEU A 8 4.41 -3.33 -4.39
C LEU A 8 5.58 -3.84 -3.54
N PHE A 9 6.30 -2.93 -2.87
CA PHE A 9 7.50 -3.18 -2.08
C PHE A 9 7.33 -2.66 -0.65
N PRO A 10 6.57 -3.38 0.20
CA PRO A 10 6.34 -2.94 1.57
C PRO A 10 7.62 -2.86 2.40
N GLU A 11 8.60 -3.72 2.14
CA GLU A 11 9.87 -3.78 2.87
C GLU A 11 10.71 -2.51 2.70
N MET A 12 10.52 -1.72 1.64
CA MET A 12 11.22 -0.43 1.49
C MET A 12 10.90 0.54 2.62
N PHE A 13 9.71 0.43 3.23
CA PHE A 13 9.29 1.30 4.32
C PHE A 13 9.93 0.93 5.65
N ASP A 14 10.58 -0.23 5.76
CA ASP A 14 11.39 -0.59 6.93
C ASP A 14 12.52 0.43 7.18
N ALA A 15 13.05 1.04 6.11
CA ALA A 15 14.05 2.09 6.21
C ALA A 15 13.55 3.28 7.05
N ILE A 16 12.25 3.57 7.01
CA ILE A 16 11.61 4.66 7.74
C ILE A 16 11.11 4.17 9.10
N THR A 17 10.53 2.97 9.16
CA THR A 17 9.84 2.51 10.36
C THR A 17 10.74 1.83 11.39
N LYS A 18 11.91 1.29 10.98
CA LYS A 18 12.78 0.50 11.88
C LYS A 18 14.02 1.25 12.38
N PHE A 19 14.37 2.38 11.78
CA PHE A 19 15.62 3.08 12.11
C PHE A 19 15.43 4.55 12.52
N GLY A 20 16.38 5.07 13.30
CA GLY A 20 16.48 6.49 13.63
C GLY A 20 15.33 7.07 14.47
N ILE A 21 15.08 8.37 14.30
CA ILE A 21 14.06 9.11 15.05
C ILE A 21 12.63 8.74 14.63
N THR A 22 12.45 8.36 13.36
CA THR A 22 11.16 7.95 12.80
C THR A 22 10.67 6.63 13.40
N SER A 23 11.58 5.69 13.69
CA SER A 23 11.25 4.46 14.43
C SER A 23 10.78 4.76 15.86
N ARG A 24 11.54 5.57 16.62
CA ARG A 24 11.15 5.97 17.99
C ARG A 24 9.79 6.67 18.04
N ALA A 25 9.45 7.42 17.00
CA ALA A 25 8.15 8.09 16.91
C ALA A 25 6.99 7.10 16.66
N ILE A 26 7.20 5.98 15.98
CA ILE A 26 6.24 4.86 15.91
C ILE A 26 6.11 4.17 17.26
N GLU A 27 7.23 3.86 17.92
CA GLU A 27 7.23 3.23 19.25
C GLU A 27 6.46 4.07 20.29
N ARG A 28 6.60 5.40 20.20
CA ARG A 28 5.88 6.38 21.02
C ARG A 28 4.46 6.68 20.51
N LYS A 29 3.99 6.01 19.46
CA LYS A 29 2.66 6.18 18.86
C LYS A 29 2.34 7.62 18.42
N ILE A 30 3.35 8.38 18.04
CA ILE A 30 3.18 9.75 17.51
C ILE A 30 2.57 9.70 16.11
N TYR A 31 2.96 8.70 15.33
CA TYR A 31 2.32 8.35 14.08
C TYR A 31 2.24 6.84 13.87
N GLU A 32 1.37 6.43 12.96
CA GLU A 32 1.24 5.06 12.48
C GLU A 32 1.45 5.03 10.96
N LEU A 33 2.10 3.98 10.47
CA LEU A 33 2.30 3.73 9.05
C LEU A 33 1.86 2.30 8.74
N ASN A 34 0.92 2.18 7.80
CA ASN A 34 0.44 0.91 7.28
C ASN A 34 0.78 0.82 5.80
N VAL A 35 1.29 -0.32 5.34
CA VAL A 35 1.59 -0.54 3.92
C VAL A 35 0.71 -1.64 3.37
N ILE A 36 0.03 -1.35 2.27
CA ILE A 36 -0.92 -2.25 1.60
C ILE A 36 -0.31 -2.64 0.27
N ASN A 37 -0.14 -3.94 0.04
CA ASN A 37 0.36 -4.46 -1.23
C ASN A 37 -0.81 -4.84 -2.16
N PRO A 38 -0.96 -4.20 -3.34
CA PRO A 38 -1.96 -4.57 -4.34
C PRO A 38 -1.96 -6.06 -4.71
N ARG A 39 -0.82 -6.75 -4.61
CA ARG A 39 -0.70 -8.19 -4.90
C ARG A 39 -1.60 -9.06 -4.03
N TYR A 40 -2.07 -8.59 -2.88
CA TYR A 40 -2.99 -9.33 -2.03
C TYR A 40 -4.44 -9.34 -2.53
N PHE A 41 -4.76 -8.50 -3.51
CA PHE A 41 -6.10 -8.35 -4.10
C PHE A 41 -6.23 -9.02 -5.47
N THR A 42 -5.20 -9.76 -5.87
CA THR A 42 -5.17 -10.50 -7.13
C THR A 42 -5.69 -11.91 -6.92
N GLN A 43 -6.35 -12.49 -7.93
CA GLN A 43 -6.95 -13.83 -7.85
C GLN A 43 -6.15 -14.88 -8.63
N ASP A 44 -5.16 -14.45 -9.41
CA ASP A 44 -4.31 -15.34 -10.20
C ASP A 44 -3.12 -15.86 -9.38
N ASN A 45 -2.63 -17.05 -9.74
CA ASN A 45 -1.51 -17.68 -9.07
C ASN A 45 -0.20 -16.87 -9.16
N HIS A 46 -0.06 -16.00 -10.18
CA HIS A 46 1.12 -15.18 -10.41
C HIS A 46 1.07 -13.84 -9.69
N LYS A 47 -0.05 -13.52 -9.02
CA LYS A 47 -0.31 -12.25 -8.35
C LYS A 47 -0.03 -11.05 -9.25
N THR A 48 -0.66 -11.08 -10.42
CA THR A 48 -0.45 -10.12 -11.51
C THR A 48 -1.10 -8.79 -11.16
N VAL A 49 -0.32 -7.72 -11.17
CA VAL A 49 -0.75 -6.37 -10.76
C VAL A 49 -0.62 -5.34 -11.87
N ASP A 50 -0.04 -5.73 -13.00
CA ASP A 50 0.23 -4.90 -14.15
C ASP A 50 0.05 -5.71 -15.44
N ASP A 51 -0.37 -5.04 -16.51
CA ASP A 51 -0.52 -5.63 -17.84
C ASP A 51 -0.11 -4.62 -18.93
N ARG A 52 0.04 -5.10 -20.17
CA ARG A 52 0.38 -4.26 -21.31
C ARG A 52 -0.71 -3.22 -21.57
N PRO A 53 -0.33 -1.98 -21.91
CA PRO A 53 -1.31 -0.96 -22.26
C PRO A 53 -2.10 -1.35 -23.52
N TYR A 54 -3.41 -1.11 -23.48
CA TYR A 54 -4.25 -1.15 -24.68
C TYR A 54 -3.77 -0.09 -25.69
N GLY A 55 -3.78 -0.44 -26.98
CA GLY A 55 -3.22 0.41 -28.04
C GLY A 55 -1.72 0.22 -28.29
N GLY A 56 -1.06 -0.63 -27.50
CA GLY A 56 0.36 -0.95 -27.66
C GLY A 56 1.29 0.08 -26.99
N GLY A 57 2.58 -0.04 -27.30
CA GLY A 57 3.65 0.73 -26.66
C GLY A 57 4.44 -0.11 -25.64
N PRO A 58 5.69 0.30 -25.34
CA PRO A 58 6.52 -0.41 -24.37
C PRO A 58 6.04 -0.13 -22.94
N GLY A 59 6.34 -1.08 -22.04
CA GLY A 59 6.04 -0.94 -20.60
C GLY A 59 4.76 -1.65 -20.16
N MET A 60 4.39 -1.40 -18.92
CA MET A 60 3.27 -2.02 -18.22
C MET A 60 2.45 -0.97 -17.49
N VAL A 61 1.15 -1.21 -17.35
CA VAL A 61 0.19 -0.36 -16.63
C VAL A 61 -0.41 -1.18 -15.51
N MET A 62 -0.46 -0.62 -14.30
CA MET A 62 -1.08 -1.32 -13.18
C MET A 62 -2.57 -1.57 -13.42
N LEU A 63 -3.02 -2.76 -13.03
CA LEU A 63 -4.41 -3.16 -13.12
C LEU A 63 -5.28 -2.33 -12.18
N ALA A 64 -6.42 -1.86 -12.69
CA ALA A 64 -7.32 -0.99 -11.95
C ALA A 64 -7.96 -1.70 -10.74
N GLU A 65 -8.34 -2.97 -10.88
CA GLU A 65 -9.08 -3.70 -9.85
C GLU A 65 -8.27 -3.93 -8.55
N PRO A 66 -7.05 -4.50 -8.57
CA PRO A 66 -6.25 -4.67 -7.36
C PRO A 66 -5.92 -3.33 -6.68
N LEU A 67 -5.70 -2.27 -7.46
CA LEU A 67 -5.45 -0.93 -6.94
C LEU A 67 -6.69 -0.34 -6.27
N ALA A 68 -7.85 -0.45 -6.90
CA ALA A 68 -9.11 0.03 -6.34
C ALA A 68 -9.40 -0.65 -5.00
N GLN A 69 -9.24 -1.98 -4.93
CA GLN A 69 -9.44 -2.74 -3.69
C GLN A 69 -8.45 -2.33 -2.59
N ALA A 70 -7.18 -2.06 -2.94
CA ALA A 70 -6.20 -1.54 -1.99
C ALA A 70 -6.57 -0.14 -1.46
N ILE A 71 -7.05 0.75 -2.33
CA ILE A 71 -7.52 2.10 -1.96
C ILE A 71 -8.75 2.02 -1.05
N ASP A 72 -9.71 1.16 -1.38
CA ASP A 72 -10.92 0.99 -0.58
C ASP A 72 -10.60 0.44 0.82
N LEU A 73 -9.67 -0.52 0.92
CA LEU A 73 -9.17 -0.98 2.20
C LEU A 73 -8.51 0.17 2.99
N ALA A 74 -7.67 0.99 2.36
CA ALA A 74 -7.02 2.13 3.01
C ALA A 74 -8.05 3.13 3.56
N LYS A 75 -9.05 3.49 2.75
CA LYS A 75 -10.15 4.37 3.16
C LYS A 75 -10.95 3.80 4.32
N LYS A 76 -11.29 2.50 4.27
CA LYS A 76 -12.01 1.81 5.35
C LYS A 76 -11.20 1.83 6.65
N ASN A 77 -9.91 1.58 6.58
CA ASN A 77 -9.02 1.64 7.74
C ASN A 77 -9.00 3.05 8.35
N GLN A 78 -8.91 4.10 7.54
CA GLN A 78 -8.92 5.48 8.02
C GLN A 78 -10.27 5.87 8.64
N ALA A 79 -11.39 5.51 8.01
CA ALA A 79 -12.72 5.76 8.54
C ALA A 79 -12.91 5.10 9.92
N ASN A 80 -12.43 3.86 10.10
CA ASN A 80 -12.49 3.17 11.39
C ASN A 80 -11.68 3.85 12.51
N LEU A 81 -10.65 4.62 12.17
CA LEU A 81 -9.92 5.43 13.16
C LEU A 81 -10.67 6.71 13.53
N SER A 82 -11.41 7.33 12.61
CA SER A 82 -12.17 8.55 12.88
C SER A 82 -13.42 8.31 13.75
N VAL A 83 -13.86 7.06 13.89
CA VAL A 83 -15.02 6.66 14.70
C VAL A 83 -14.61 6.27 16.14
N LYS A 84 -13.30 6.21 16.44
CA LYS A 84 -12.76 5.98 17.79
C LYS A 84 -12.27 7.28 18.43
#